data_AF-A0A954Z5T5-F1
#
_entry.id   AF-A0A954Z5T5-F1
#
_cell.length_a   1.000
_cell.length_b   1.000
_cell.length_c   1.000
_cell.angle_alpha   90.00
_cell.angle_beta   90.00
_cell.angle_gamma   90.00
#
_symmetry.space_group_name_H-M   'P 1'
#
loop_
_entity.id
_entity.type
_entity.pdbx_description
1 polymer ?
#
loop_
_entity_poly.entity_id
_entity_poly.type
_entity_poly.pdbx_seq_one_letter_code
_entity_poly.pdbx_strand_id
1 'polypeptide(L)'
;MQRGKRGLVGCCRRPKFGNLTFSRCALAIVVACAAAVQTAQAQPVNDECASPIAMTTGVPVTGSSVGATGADITLGCFNGSDTNDIWFSWVADCSASAIVSSCGSSYDTTIAVFASPCPMGEPEIACNDTSTTCNLQGELTFLPTPGQTYLIRLAGISGATGNYTVTITCVPQGACCFGDTCFPDQTDTDCALNGGFFAGDGTVCDPNPCAVGACCSPTGCTLEMGEFDCT
;
A
#
# COMPACT_ATOMS: atom_id res chain seq x y z
N MET A 1 14.81 41.89 54.57
CA MET A 1 16.20 41.38 54.66
C MET A 1 16.55 40.78 53.30
N GLN A 2 17.32 41.52 52.49
CA GLN A 2 18.71 41.23 52.08
C GLN A 2 18.82 40.53 50.71
N ARG A 3 19.38 41.29 49.74
CA ARG A 3 20.22 40.91 48.57
C ARG A 3 19.54 40.06 47.48
N GLY A 4 19.54 40.39 46.19
CA GLY A 4 20.45 41.21 45.38
C GLY A 4 21.37 40.32 44.54
N LYS A 5 21.11 40.17 43.23
CA LYS A 5 22.12 39.90 42.18
C LYS A 5 21.57 40.23 40.77
N ARG A 6 22.06 41.35 40.24
CA ARG A 6 22.21 41.70 38.81
C ARG A 6 23.22 40.70 38.20
N GLY A 7 23.32 40.40 36.91
CA GLY A 7 22.82 40.93 35.64
C GLY A 7 23.79 40.44 34.54
N LEU A 8 23.42 40.48 33.27
CA LEU A 8 24.38 40.58 32.15
C LEU A 8 23.65 41.07 30.90
N VAL A 9 23.48 42.40 30.85
CA VAL A 9 23.20 43.14 29.62
C VAL A 9 24.53 43.26 28.90
N GLY A 10 24.65 42.58 27.75
CA GLY A 10 25.80 42.68 26.85
C GLY A 10 25.96 44.12 26.34
N CYS A 11 26.98 44.77 26.85
CA CYS A 11 27.35 46.16 26.53
C CYS A 11 27.88 46.22 25.10
N CYS A 12 27.09 46.78 24.18
CA CYS A 12 27.53 47.14 22.83
C CYS A 12 28.52 48.31 22.94
N ARG A 13 29.83 48.01 22.97
CA ARG A 13 30.88 49.04 22.98
C ARG A 13 31.00 49.69 21.59
N ARG A 14 30.73 50.99 21.52
CA ARG A 14 31.05 51.83 20.36
C ARG A 14 32.58 51.97 20.21
N PRO A 15 33.17 51.75 19.03
CA PRO A 15 34.56 52.09 18.79
C PRO A 15 34.72 53.60 18.54
N LYS A 16 35.79 54.18 19.12
CA LYS A 16 36.24 55.56 18.86
C LYS A 16 36.89 55.62 17.48
N PHE A 17 36.43 56.53 16.61
CA PHE A 17 37.08 56.84 15.34
C PHE A 17 38.26 57.79 15.59
N GLY A 18 39.48 57.28 15.41
CA GLY A 18 40.70 58.08 15.31
C GLY A 18 41.09 58.23 13.84
N ASN A 19 41.34 59.47 13.41
CA ASN A 19 41.84 59.82 12.07
C ASN A 19 43.21 59.19 11.80
N LEU A 20 43.38 58.44 10.70
CA LEU A 20 44.65 58.29 9.97
C LEU A 20 44.47 57.56 8.61
N THR A 21 44.74 58.31 7.53
CA THR A 21 45.34 57.94 6.22
C THR A 21 44.74 56.84 5.31
N PHE A 22 44.50 57.22 4.04
CA PHE A 22 44.16 56.37 2.89
C PHE A 22 45.21 55.27 2.62
N SER A 23 44.80 53.99 2.61
CA SER A 23 45.45 52.95 1.78
C SER A 23 44.63 51.65 1.74
N ARG A 24 44.30 51.22 0.52
CA ARG A 24 43.75 49.92 0.08
C ARG A 24 42.30 49.59 0.48
N CYS A 25 41.42 49.60 -0.53
CA CYS A 25 40.13 48.91 -0.54
C CYS A 25 40.31 47.44 -0.14
N ALA A 26 40.02 47.11 1.13
CA ALA A 26 39.72 45.74 1.52
C ALA A 26 38.26 45.48 1.17
N LEU A 27 38.05 44.71 0.10
CA LEU A 27 36.75 44.18 -0.31
C LEU A 27 36.22 43.34 0.86
N ALA A 28 35.24 43.86 1.60
CA ALA A 28 34.54 43.07 2.59
C ALA A 28 33.75 41.99 1.84
N ILE A 29 34.25 40.75 1.84
CA ILE A 29 33.48 39.60 1.36
C ILE A 29 32.35 39.42 2.36
N VAL A 30 31.17 39.94 2.03
CA VAL A 30 29.92 39.57 2.68
C VAL A 30 29.69 38.12 2.27
N VAL A 31 30.10 37.17 3.11
CA VAL A 31 29.64 35.78 2.99
C VAL A 31 28.17 35.80 3.36
N ALA A 32 27.32 36.02 2.35
CA ALA A 32 25.90 35.80 2.48
C ALA A 32 25.71 34.30 2.74
N CYS A 33 25.35 33.96 3.98
CA CYS A 33 24.88 32.62 4.31
C CYS A 33 23.54 32.46 3.59
N ALA A 34 23.57 31.92 2.37
CA ALA A 34 22.37 31.51 1.67
C ALA A 34 21.82 30.30 2.42
N ALA A 35 20.86 30.54 3.33
CA ALA A 35 20.03 29.46 3.84
C ALA A 35 19.27 28.88 2.65
N ALA A 36 19.56 27.63 2.30
CA ALA A 36 18.74 26.89 1.36
C ALA A 36 17.33 26.84 1.94
N VAL A 37 16.38 27.48 1.28
CA VAL A 37 14.96 27.31 1.58
C VAL A 37 14.62 25.90 1.13
N GLN A 38 14.72 24.93 2.05
CA GLN A 38 14.26 23.57 1.80
C GLN A 38 12.74 23.67 1.65
N THR A 39 12.22 23.56 0.44
CA THR A 39 10.78 23.39 0.22
C THR A 39 10.40 22.06 0.85
N ALA A 40 9.72 22.09 1.99
CA ALA A 40 9.13 20.88 2.57
C ALA A 40 8.14 20.31 1.55
N GLN A 41 8.45 19.15 1.00
CA GLN A 41 7.58 18.48 0.04
C GLN A 41 6.34 18.00 0.80
N ALA A 42 5.15 18.23 0.26
CA ALA A 42 3.91 17.78 0.89
C ALA A 42 3.89 16.25 0.96
N GLN A 43 3.38 15.71 2.07
CA GLN A 43 3.23 14.28 2.27
C GLN A 43 2.26 13.69 1.23
N PRO A 44 2.46 12.42 0.80
CA PRO A 44 1.45 11.70 0.04
C PRO A 44 0.10 11.69 0.76
N VAL A 45 -1.00 11.67 0.00
CA VAL A 45 -2.36 11.68 0.61
C VAL A 45 -2.64 10.46 1.48
N ASN A 46 -1.91 9.38 1.24
CA ASN A 46 -1.99 8.11 1.94
C ASN A 46 -0.73 7.82 2.76
N ASP A 47 -0.08 8.86 3.26
CA ASP A 47 1.06 8.74 4.17
C ASP A 47 0.71 7.97 5.45
N GLU A 48 -0.55 8.08 5.89
CA GLU A 48 -1.04 7.44 7.12
C GLU A 48 -2.12 6.40 6.83
N CYS A 49 -2.11 5.31 7.60
CA CYS A 49 -3.11 4.24 7.50
C CYS A 49 -4.56 4.71 7.72
N ALA A 50 -4.74 5.89 8.33
CA ALA A 50 -6.05 6.50 8.57
C ALA A 50 -6.68 7.11 7.31
N SER A 51 -5.91 7.29 6.23
CA SER A 51 -6.39 7.81 4.94
C SER A 51 -5.82 7.00 3.77
N PRO A 52 -6.06 5.68 3.73
CA PRO A 52 -5.50 4.83 2.70
C PRO A 52 -6.18 5.07 1.34
N ILE A 53 -5.45 4.86 0.24
CA ILE A 53 -6.05 4.83 -1.09
C ILE A 53 -6.78 3.49 -1.29
N ALA A 54 -8.05 3.54 -1.70
CA ALA A 54 -8.81 2.33 -2.01
C ALA A 54 -8.30 1.67 -3.30
N MET A 55 -8.06 0.37 -3.24
CA MET A 55 -7.65 -0.45 -4.40
C MET A 55 -8.85 -1.20 -4.98
N THR A 56 -8.79 -1.42 -6.29
CA THR A 56 -9.70 -2.31 -7.02
C THR A 56 -8.92 -3.51 -7.54
N THR A 57 -9.46 -4.71 -7.37
CA THR A 57 -8.82 -5.95 -7.81
C THR A 57 -8.47 -5.90 -9.29
N GLY A 58 -7.24 -6.27 -9.63
CA GLY A 58 -6.70 -6.27 -10.98
C GLY A 58 -6.34 -4.90 -11.54
N VAL A 59 -6.61 -3.80 -10.82
CA VAL A 59 -6.30 -2.43 -11.28
C VAL A 59 -5.04 -1.91 -10.59
N PRO A 60 -3.97 -1.58 -11.34
CA PRO A 60 -2.77 -1.00 -10.74
C PRO A 60 -3.04 0.40 -10.18
N VAL A 61 -2.53 0.65 -8.99
CA VAL A 61 -2.46 1.99 -8.39
C VAL A 61 -1.03 2.51 -8.53
N THR A 62 -0.89 3.71 -9.11
CA THR A 62 0.41 4.34 -9.35
C THR A 62 0.50 5.68 -8.65
N GLY A 63 1.69 6.04 -8.17
CA GLY A 63 1.95 7.34 -7.55
C GLY A 63 3.40 7.52 -7.14
N SER A 64 3.65 8.36 -6.14
CA SER A 64 4.98 8.58 -5.56
C SER A 64 4.96 8.52 -4.04
N SER A 65 5.93 7.83 -3.44
CA SER A 65 6.16 7.81 -1.99
C SER A 65 7.15 8.90 -1.55
N VAL A 66 7.65 9.73 -2.48
CA VAL A 66 8.60 10.79 -2.12
C VAL A 66 7.92 11.81 -1.22
N GLY A 67 8.44 11.94 -0.01
CA GLY A 67 7.90 12.81 1.02
C GLY A 67 7.44 12.03 2.23
N ALA A 68 6.97 10.78 2.04
CA ALA A 68 6.33 9.96 3.07
C ALA A 68 7.11 9.89 4.38
N THR A 69 6.40 9.86 5.51
CA THR A 69 6.97 9.98 6.86
C THR A 69 6.71 8.79 7.76
N GLY A 70 5.95 7.81 7.29
CA GLY A 70 5.66 6.60 8.06
C GLY A 70 6.91 5.91 8.60
N ALA A 71 6.81 5.44 9.85
CA ALA A 71 7.86 4.70 10.52
C ALA A 71 7.67 3.20 10.34
N ASP A 72 8.71 2.42 10.64
CA ASP A 72 8.53 0.98 10.70
C ASP A 72 7.54 0.61 11.81
N ILE A 73 6.52 -0.15 11.43
CA ILE A 73 5.55 -0.77 12.33
C ILE A 73 5.51 -2.29 12.15
N THR A 74 6.36 -2.83 11.27
CA THR A 74 6.51 -4.26 11.03
C THR A 74 7.22 -4.89 12.22
N LEU A 75 6.63 -5.95 12.77
CA LEU A 75 7.12 -6.57 14.00
C LEU A 75 8.05 -7.75 13.72
N GLY A 76 7.96 -8.38 12.54
CA GLY A 76 8.72 -9.59 12.23
C GLY A 76 9.43 -9.62 10.88
N CYS A 77 8.97 -8.82 9.91
CA CYS A 77 9.31 -9.06 8.51
C CYS A 77 10.65 -8.46 8.11
N PHE A 78 10.94 -7.26 8.59
CA PHE A 78 12.08 -6.48 8.11
C PHE A 78 12.97 -5.97 9.24
N ASN A 79 12.72 -6.38 10.49
CA ASN A 79 13.54 -6.07 11.67
C ASN A 79 13.87 -4.57 11.84
N GLY A 80 12.93 -3.65 11.59
CA GLY A 80 13.23 -2.21 11.73
C GLY A 80 13.79 -1.54 10.49
N SER A 81 13.86 -2.24 9.34
CA SER A 81 14.67 -1.76 8.20
C SER A 81 13.90 -1.03 7.10
N ASP A 82 12.58 -0.96 7.16
CA ASP A 82 11.75 -0.29 6.16
C ASP A 82 10.95 0.89 6.73
N THR A 83 10.92 2.00 6.00
CA THR A 83 10.28 3.26 6.44
C THR A 83 9.65 3.97 5.25
N ASN A 84 9.10 5.17 5.47
CA ASN A 84 8.46 6.01 4.47
C ASN A 84 7.26 5.29 3.83
N ASP A 85 6.41 4.71 4.69
CA ASP A 85 5.24 3.97 4.26
C ASP A 85 4.15 4.85 3.67
N ILE A 86 3.44 4.24 2.74
CA ILE A 86 2.16 4.70 2.25
C ILE A 86 1.15 3.55 2.29
N TRP A 87 -0.12 3.91 2.37
CA TRP A 87 -1.17 2.99 2.75
C TRP A 87 -2.26 2.85 1.70
N PHE A 88 -2.75 1.62 1.57
CA PHE A 88 -3.87 1.29 0.70
C PHE A 88 -4.88 0.44 1.46
N SER A 89 -6.12 0.47 1.01
CA SER A 89 -7.20 -0.34 1.57
C SER A 89 -7.83 -1.16 0.47
N TRP A 90 -8.15 -2.40 0.78
CA TRP A 90 -8.83 -3.29 -0.16
C TRP A 90 -9.88 -4.12 0.59
N VAL A 91 -11.06 -4.23 -0.02
CA VAL A 91 -12.13 -5.09 0.47
C VAL A 91 -12.03 -6.40 -0.30
N ALA A 92 -11.87 -7.51 0.42
CA ALA A 92 -11.71 -8.79 -0.23
C ALA A 92 -12.94 -9.19 -1.02
N ASP A 93 -12.74 -9.50 -2.30
CA ASP A 93 -13.74 -9.94 -3.26
C ASP A 93 -13.51 -11.38 -3.73
N CYS A 94 -12.61 -12.11 -3.07
CA CYS A 94 -12.38 -13.53 -3.30
C CYS A 94 -12.03 -14.27 -2.01
N SER A 95 -12.07 -15.60 -2.08
CA SER A 95 -11.80 -16.49 -0.94
C SER A 95 -10.54 -17.37 -1.03
N ALA A 96 -9.97 -17.59 -2.22
CA ALA A 96 -8.87 -18.57 -2.37
C ALA A 96 -7.50 -17.99 -2.02
N SER A 97 -7.12 -16.90 -2.68
CA SER A 97 -5.86 -16.21 -2.40
C SER A 97 -5.87 -14.79 -2.96
N ALA A 98 -5.21 -13.89 -2.25
CA ALA A 98 -4.90 -12.55 -2.71
C ALA A 98 -3.39 -12.41 -2.88
N ILE A 99 -2.96 -11.88 -4.02
CA ILE A 99 -1.56 -11.60 -4.35
C ILE A 99 -1.41 -10.09 -4.41
N VAL A 100 -0.50 -9.56 -3.61
CA VAL A 100 -0.12 -8.14 -3.66
C VAL A 100 1.26 -8.04 -4.28
N SER A 101 1.41 -7.22 -5.30
CA SER A 101 2.68 -7.03 -6.01
C SER A 101 3.00 -5.55 -6.12
N SER A 102 4.28 -5.22 -5.95
CA SER A 102 4.80 -3.87 -6.17
C SER A 102 5.73 -3.79 -7.39
N CYS A 103 5.74 -4.84 -8.21
CA CYS A 103 6.51 -4.87 -9.46
C CYS A 103 6.19 -3.66 -10.35
N GLY A 104 7.23 -3.05 -10.91
CA GLY A 104 7.13 -1.81 -11.69
C GLY A 104 7.37 -0.54 -10.88
N SER A 105 7.54 -0.65 -9.56
CA SER A 105 8.04 0.44 -8.72
C SER A 105 9.51 0.75 -9.00
N SER A 106 9.93 1.99 -8.79
CA SER A 106 11.28 2.48 -9.12
C SER A 106 12.29 2.36 -7.98
N TYR A 107 11.93 1.68 -6.89
CA TYR A 107 12.73 1.56 -5.68
C TYR A 107 12.57 0.18 -5.04
N ASP A 108 13.39 -0.09 -4.03
CA ASP A 108 13.37 -1.32 -3.23
C ASP A 108 12.20 -1.24 -2.24
N THR A 109 11.17 -2.07 -2.46
CA THR A 109 9.87 -1.95 -1.77
C THR A 109 9.63 -3.11 -0.82
N THR A 110 9.08 -2.79 0.35
CA THR A 110 8.47 -3.77 1.24
C THR A 110 6.96 -3.68 1.16
N ILE A 111 6.30 -4.84 1.25
CA ILE A 111 4.85 -4.94 1.39
C ILE A 111 4.53 -5.63 2.71
N ALA A 112 3.56 -5.10 3.44
CA ALA A 112 2.93 -5.78 4.58
C ALA A 112 1.40 -5.64 4.51
N VAL A 113 0.68 -6.67 4.95
CA VAL A 113 -0.78 -6.72 4.98
C VAL A 113 -1.26 -6.80 6.43
N PHE A 114 -2.26 -5.98 6.75
CA PHE A 114 -2.93 -5.95 8.05
C PHE A 114 -4.44 -6.07 7.87
N ALA A 115 -5.14 -6.52 8.91
CA ALA A 115 -6.58 -6.33 8.99
C ALA A 115 -6.89 -4.85 9.31
N SER A 116 -7.96 -4.30 8.73
CA SER A 116 -8.51 -3.00 9.17
C SER A 116 -9.14 -3.14 10.57
N PRO A 117 -9.06 -2.12 11.45
CA PRO A 117 -8.54 -0.76 11.26
C PRO A 117 -7.01 -0.66 11.31
N CYS A 118 -6.46 0.57 11.32
CA CYS A 118 -5.04 0.83 11.53
C CYS A 118 -4.43 -0.07 12.62
N PRO A 119 -3.29 -0.75 12.35
CA PRO A 119 -2.66 -1.62 13.33
C PRO A 119 -2.12 -0.82 14.52
N MET A 120 -2.40 -1.28 15.74
CA MET A 120 -1.92 -0.69 17.00
C MET A 120 -0.97 -1.64 17.72
N GLY A 121 -0.02 -2.22 16.97
CA GLY A 121 0.91 -3.24 17.46
C GLY A 121 0.48 -4.69 17.24
N GLU A 122 -0.53 -4.91 16.39
CA GLU A 122 -0.87 -6.26 15.92
C GLU A 122 0.11 -6.71 14.84
N PRO A 123 0.44 -8.01 14.77
CA PRO A 123 1.33 -8.53 13.74
C PRO A 123 0.69 -8.45 12.35
N GLU A 124 1.55 -8.39 11.36
CA GLU A 124 1.23 -8.49 9.95
C GLU A 124 0.63 -9.87 9.65
N ILE A 125 -0.36 -9.90 8.77
CA ILE A 125 -0.92 -11.14 8.23
C ILE A 125 0.08 -11.80 7.28
N ALA A 126 0.74 -10.99 6.47
CA ALA A 126 1.77 -11.39 5.52
C ALA A 126 2.65 -10.20 5.17
N CYS A 127 3.87 -10.47 4.73
CA CYS A 127 4.82 -9.46 4.32
C CYS A 127 5.90 -10.05 3.40
N ASN A 128 6.48 -9.23 2.53
CA ASN A 128 7.64 -9.58 1.72
C ASN A 128 8.33 -8.33 1.13
N ASP A 129 9.63 -8.40 0.85
CA ASP A 129 10.44 -7.32 0.26
C ASP A 129 10.95 -7.62 -1.16
N THR A 130 10.80 -8.86 -1.61
CA THR A 130 11.36 -9.30 -2.90
C THR A 130 10.37 -10.12 -3.71
N SER A 131 10.59 -10.18 -5.01
CA SER A 131 9.84 -11.03 -5.91
C SER A 131 10.80 -11.78 -6.82
N THR A 132 10.48 -13.03 -7.13
CA THR A 132 11.21 -13.79 -8.15
C THR A 132 11.04 -13.19 -9.55
N THR A 133 9.99 -12.40 -9.77
CA THR A 133 9.62 -11.82 -11.07
C THR A 133 10.28 -10.46 -11.33
N CYS A 134 10.41 -9.63 -10.30
CA CYS A 134 10.93 -8.25 -10.42
C CYS A 134 12.04 -7.89 -9.41
N ASN A 135 12.60 -8.89 -8.72
CA ASN A 135 13.76 -8.80 -7.83
C ASN A 135 13.51 -7.96 -6.57
N LEU A 136 13.82 -6.67 -6.59
CA LEU A 136 13.85 -5.78 -5.41
C LEU A 136 12.47 -5.24 -5.00
N GLN A 137 11.42 -5.59 -5.73
CA GLN A 137 10.07 -5.19 -5.34
C GLN A 137 9.36 -6.34 -4.64
N GLY A 138 8.72 -6.04 -3.51
CA GLY A 138 7.93 -7.00 -2.75
C GLY A 138 6.75 -7.57 -3.53
N GLU A 139 6.51 -8.85 -3.31
CA GLU A 139 5.32 -9.57 -3.78
C GLU A 139 4.96 -10.64 -2.75
N LEU A 140 3.69 -10.71 -2.32
CA LEU A 140 3.25 -11.68 -1.32
C LEU A 140 1.91 -12.29 -1.71
N THR A 141 1.60 -13.42 -1.09
CA THR A 141 0.31 -14.09 -1.19
C THR A 141 -0.23 -14.37 0.20
N PHE A 142 -1.52 -14.13 0.41
CA PHE A 142 -2.22 -14.46 1.66
C PHE A 142 -3.62 -14.99 1.37
N LEU A 143 -4.24 -15.59 2.39
CA LEU A 143 -5.62 -16.09 2.33
C LEU A 143 -6.57 -15.01 2.86
N PRO A 144 -7.37 -14.35 2.01
CA PRO A 144 -8.33 -13.35 2.45
C PRO A 144 -9.66 -13.98 2.92
N THR A 145 -10.41 -13.25 3.73
CA THR A 145 -11.81 -13.54 4.06
C THR A 145 -12.71 -12.61 3.22
N PRO A 146 -13.62 -13.12 2.38
CA PRO A 146 -14.51 -12.28 1.57
C PRO A 146 -15.26 -11.24 2.39
N GLY A 147 -15.33 -10.01 1.88
CA GLY A 147 -15.95 -8.86 2.54
C GLY A 147 -15.12 -8.22 3.65
N GLN A 148 -14.04 -8.85 4.13
CA GLN A 148 -13.14 -8.24 5.11
C GLN A 148 -12.31 -7.14 4.44
N THR A 149 -12.14 -6.02 5.15
CA THR A 149 -11.23 -4.96 4.71
C THR A 149 -9.82 -5.21 5.24
N TYR A 150 -8.85 -5.14 4.34
CA TYR A 150 -7.42 -5.22 4.60
C TYR A 150 -6.74 -3.88 4.32
N LEU A 151 -5.68 -3.60 5.07
CA LEU A 151 -4.76 -2.50 4.82
C LEU A 151 -3.46 -3.06 4.25
N ILE A 152 -2.97 -2.43 3.19
CA ILE A 152 -1.71 -2.77 2.54
C ILE A 152 -0.77 -1.61 2.80
N ARG A 153 0.36 -1.91 3.45
CA ARG A 153 1.46 -0.98 3.66
C ARG A 153 2.51 -1.23 2.58
N LEU A 154 2.89 -0.18 1.85
CA LEU A 154 4.04 -0.18 0.95
C LEU A 154 5.08 0.76 1.54
N ALA A 155 6.25 0.24 1.90
CA ALA A 155 7.38 1.02 2.41
C ALA A 155 8.63 0.79 1.55
N GLY A 156 9.74 1.45 1.90
CA GLY A 156 11.02 1.22 1.24
C GLY A 156 12.11 0.77 2.21
N ILE A 157 12.89 -0.23 1.78
CA ILE A 157 14.06 -0.70 2.51
C ILE A 157 15.06 0.45 2.69
N SER A 158 15.58 0.59 3.92
CA SER A 158 16.53 1.64 4.31
C SER A 158 16.06 3.07 3.99
N GLY A 159 14.73 3.29 3.95
CA GLY A 159 14.13 4.58 3.64
C GLY A 159 14.11 4.92 2.15
N ALA A 160 14.21 3.92 1.26
CA ALA A 160 14.02 4.12 -0.17
C ALA A 160 12.63 4.73 -0.46
N THR A 161 12.57 5.64 -1.42
CA THR A 161 11.32 6.22 -1.92
C THR A 161 11.41 6.39 -3.43
N GLY A 162 10.26 6.54 -4.08
CA GLY A 162 10.22 6.72 -5.53
C GLY A 162 8.82 6.64 -6.08
N ASN A 163 8.74 6.43 -7.40
CA ASN A 163 7.46 6.15 -8.02
C ASN A 163 7.08 4.70 -7.75
N TYR A 164 5.84 4.46 -7.35
CA TYR A 164 5.33 3.13 -7.08
C TYR A 164 4.29 2.71 -8.12
N THR A 165 4.23 1.40 -8.34
CA THR A 165 3.08 0.69 -8.89
C THR A 165 2.74 -0.42 -7.92
N VAL A 166 1.50 -0.47 -7.44
CA VAL A 166 1.00 -1.56 -6.59
C VAL A 166 -0.26 -2.14 -7.18
N THR A 167 -0.34 -3.47 -7.22
CA THR A 167 -1.50 -4.22 -7.69
C THR A 167 -1.92 -5.22 -6.63
N ILE A 168 -3.22 -5.51 -6.61
CA ILE A 168 -3.77 -6.65 -5.89
C ILE A 168 -4.59 -7.48 -6.87
N THR A 169 -4.30 -8.77 -6.94
CA THR A 169 -5.11 -9.74 -7.70
C THR A 169 -5.71 -10.74 -6.73
N CYS A 170 -6.92 -11.19 -7.02
CA CYS A 170 -7.67 -12.09 -6.17
C CYS A 170 -8.11 -13.31 -6.98
N VAL A 171 -7.96 -14.50 -6.41
CA VAL A 171 -8.39 -15.77 -7.00
C VAL A 171 -9.66 -16.24 -6.29
N PRO A 172 -10.82 -16.29 -6.97
CA PRO A 172 -12.05 -16.82 -6.39
C PRO A 172 -11.99 -18.33 -6.24
N GLN A 173 -12.67 -18.86 -5.23
CA GLN A 173 -12.83 -20.28 -4.97
C GLN A 173 -14.29 -20.60 -4.61
N GLY A 174 -14.81 -21.70 -5.15
CA GLY A 174 -16.21 -22.06 -5.00
C GLY A 174 -16.57 -23.37 -5.70
N ALA A 175 -17.85 -23.63 -5.88
CA ALA A 175 -18.33 -24.85 -6.50
C ALA A 175 -18.12 -24.83 -8.03
N CYS A 176 -17.69 -25.96 -8.57
CA CYS A 176 -17.55 -26.20 -10.00
C CYS A 176 -18.42 -27.37 -10.45
N CYS A 177 -19.23 -27.15 -11.48
CA CYS A 177 -20.29 -28.06 -11.89
C CYS A 177 -19.96 -28.66 -13.27
N PHE A 178 -20.00 -29.98 -13.38
CA PHE A 178 -19.77 -30.73 -14.63
C PHE A 178 -20.94 -31.70 -14.85
N GLY A 179 -21.89 -31.29 -15.68
CA GLY A 179 -23.16 -32.03 -15.81
C GLY A 179 -23.82 -32.17 -14.45
N ASP A 180 -24.03 -33.42 -14.01
CA ASP A 180 -24.66 -33.73 -12.72
C ASP A 180 -23.68 -33.87 -11.54
N THR A 181 -22.38 -33.60 -11.74
CA THR A 181 -21.37 -33.69 -10.68
C THR A 181 -20.94 -32.30 -10.22
N CYS A 182 -20.91 -32.07 -8.91
CA CYS A 182 -20.34 -30.87 -8.31
C CYS A 182 -19.02 -31.17 -7.58
N PHE A 183 -18.01 -30.33 -7.81
CA PHE A 183 -16.75 -30.32 -7.10
C PHE A 183 -16.66 -29.03 -6.27
N PRO A 184 -16.55 -29.13 -4.93
CA PRO A 184 -16.41 -27.94 -4.10
C PRO A 184 -14.99 -27.36 -4.21
N ASP A 185 -14.83 -26.14 -3.72
CA ASP A 185 -13.53 -25.50 -3.45
C ASP A 185 -12.58 -25.46 -4.67
N GLN A 186 -13.12 -25.30 -5.88
CA GLN A 186 -12.34 -25.12 -7.11
C GLN A 186 -12.08 -23.64 -7.36
N THR A 187 -10.95 -23.31 -7.97
CA THR A 187 -10.76 -21.96 -8.51
C THR A 187 -11.58 -21.80 -9.79
N ASP A 188 -11.97 -20.57 -10.12
CA ASP A 188 -12.65 -20.27 -11.39
C ASP A 188 -11.82 -20.76 -12.60
N THR A 189 -10.52 -20.47 -12.60
CA THR A 189 -9.59 -20.92 -13.64
C THR A 189 -9.54 -22.45 -13.75
N ASP A 190 -9.39 -23.18 -12.64
CA ASP A 190 -9.32 -24.64 -12.67
C ASP A 190 -10.66 -25.25 -13.11
N CYS A 191 -11.78 -24.64 -12.70
CA CYS A 191 -13.10 -25.05 -13.13
C CYS A 191 -13.26 -24.93 -14.65
N ALA A 192 -12.91 -23.76 -15.20
CA ALA A 192 -12.97 -23.50 -16.63
C ALA A 192 -12.03 -24.40 -17.44
N LEU A 193 -10.80 -24.65 -16.97
CA LEU A 193 -9.81 -25.49 -17.66
C LEU A 193 -10.27 -26.95 -17.78
N ASN A 194 -11.06 -27.43 -16.83
CA ASN A 194 -11.61 -28.78 -16.88
C ASN A 194 -12.94 -28.85 -17.68
N GLY A 195 -13.47 -27.71 -18.15
CA GLY A 195 -14.74 -27.62 -18.89
C GLY A 195 -15.98 -27.54 -18.01
N GLY A 196 -15.85 -27.07 -16.77
CA GLY A 196 -16.92 -26.95 -15.81
C GLY A 196 -17.49 -25.54 -15.74
N PHE A 197 -18.65 -25.42 -15.10
CA PHE A 197 -19.24 -24.13 -14.78
C PHE A 197 -18.92 -23.72 -13.35
N PHE A 198 -18.28 -22.56 -13.17
CA PHE A 198 -17.98 -22.02 -11.87
C PHE A 198 -19.22 -21.31 -11.31
N ALA A 199 -19.76 -21.82 -10.21
CA ALA A 199 -21.00 -21.30 -9.62
C ALA A 199 -20.82 -19.94 -8.92
N GLY A 200 -19.57 -19.52 -8.69
CA GLY A 200 -19.21 -18.24 -8.07
C GLY A 200 -18.36 -18.39 -6.81
N ASP A 201 -17.72 -17.32 -6.38
CA ASP A 201 -16.90 -17.29 -5.17
C ASP A 201 -17.72 -17.60 -3.90
N GLY A 202 -17.18 -18.43 -3.02
CA GLY A 202 -17.81 -18.87 -1.77
C GLY A 202 -19.02 -19.80 -1.95
N THR A 203 -19.35 -20.21 -3.17
CA THR A 203 -20.46 -21.15 -3.40
C THR A 203 -20.10 -22.58 -2.99
N VAL A 204 -21.11 -23.34 -2.59
CA VAL A 204 -20.97 -24.75 -2.17
C VAL A 204 -21.77 -25.67 -3.08
N CYS A 205 -21.48 -26.97 -3.03
CA CYS A 205 -22.23 -28.02 -3.75
C CYS A 205 -23.59 -28.34 -3.10
N ASP A 206 -24.41 -27.33 -2.85
CA ASP A 206 -25.79 -27.49 -2.37
C ASP A 206 -26.72 -26.48 -3.05
N PRO A 207 -27.68 -26.92 -3.88
CA PRO A 207 -28.00 -28.33 -4.21
C PRO A 207 -26.91 -29.04 -5.03
N ASN A 208 -26.95 -30.37 -5.09
CA ASN A 208 -26.05 -31.19 -5.91
C ASN A 208 -26.85 -32.01 -6.96
N PRO A 209 -26.64 -31.81 -8.26
CA PRO A 209 -25.74 -30.82 -8.88
C PRO A 209 -26.16 -29.38 -8.55
N CYS A 210 -25.18 -28.47 -8.62
CA CYS A 210 -25.39 -27.05 -8.39
C CYS A 210 -26.61 -26.57 -9.17
N ALA A 211 -27.45 -25.74 -8.56
CA ALA A 211 -28.52 -25.07 -9.31
C ALA A 211 -27.87 -24.09 -10.30
N VAL A 212 -27.70 -24.54 -11.54
CA VAL A 212 -27.37 -23.66 -12.66
C VAL A 212 -28.51 -22.65 -12.84
N GLY A 213 -28.15 -21.39 -13.11
CA GLY A 213 -29.12 -20.32 -13.32
C GLY A 213 -30.11 -20.65 -14.43
N ALA A 214 -31.27 -20.00 -14.43
CA ALA A 214 -32.25 -20.17 -15.50
C ALA A 214 -32.39 -18.89 -16.32
N CYS A 215 -32.34 -19.00 -17.64
CA CYS A 215 -32.72 -17.90 -18.52
C CYS A 215 -34.23 -17.84 -18.60
N CYS A 216 -34.82 -16.80 -18.00
CA CYS A 216 -36.26 -16.63 -17.94
C CYS A 216 -36.77 -15.64 -18.99
N SER A 217 -37.64 -16.12 -19.88
CA SER A 217 -38.42 -15.33 -20.83
C SER A 217 -39.90 -15.28 -20.40
N PRO A 218 -40.75 -14.41 -21.00
CA PRO A 218 -42.19 -14.40 -20.73
C PRO A 218 -42.90 -15.74 -20.97
N THR A 219 -42.28 -16.64 -21.74
CA THR A 219 -42.80 -17.96 -22.12
C THR A 219 -42.29 -19.11 -21.24
N GLY A 220 -41.36 -18.86 -20.32
CA GLY A 220 -40.80 -19.88 -19.43
C GLY A 220 -39.31 -19.68 -19.18
N CYS A 221 -38.75 -20.51 -18.30
CA CYS A 221 -37.33 -20.52 -17.95
C CYS A 221 -36.66 -21.82 -18.40
N THR A 222 -35.47 -21.73 -18.98
CA THR A 222 -34.60 -22.88 -19.28
C THR A 222 -33.40 -22.85 -18.34
N LEU A 223 -33.01 -24.01 -17.81
CA LEU A 223 -31.75 -24.12 -17.07
C LEU A 223 -30.61 -24.00 -18.07
N GLU A 224 -29.81 -22.94 -17.95
CA GLU A 224 -28.67 -22.67 -18.81
C GLU A 224 -27.40 -22.65 -17.96
N MET A 225 -26.27 -22.93 -18.59
CA MET A 225 -25.02 -23.15 -17.89
C MET A 225 -24.34 -21.86 -17.41
N GLY A 226 -24.96 -20.68 -17.50
CA GLY A 226 -24.43 -19.42 -16.96
C GLY A 226 -25.30 -18.19 -17.25
N GLU A 227 -25.13 -17.10 -16.49
CA GLU A 227 -25.88 -15.84 -16.69
C GLU A 227 -25.57 -15.16 -18.04
N PHE A 228 -24.36 -15.37 -18.58
CA PHE A 228 -23.93 -14.81 -19.88
C PHE A 228 -24.60 -15.46 -21.11
N ASP A 229 -25.20 -16.65 -20.95
CA ASP A 229 -25.87 -17.37 -22.04
C ASP A 229 -27.34 -16.94 -22.23
N CYS A 230 -27.87 -16.08 -21.34
CA CYS A 230 -29.19 -15.50 -21.49
C CYS A 230 -29.18 -14.36 -22.52
N THR A 231 -29.50 -14.67 -23.78
CA THR A 231 -29.68 -13.69 -24.87
C THR A 231 -31.14 -13.48 -25.26
#